data_AF-A0A1J5K9L0-F1
#
_entry.id   AF-A0A1J5K9L0-F1
#
_cell.length_a   1.000
_cell.length_b   1.000
_cell.length_c   1.000
_cell.angle_alpha   90.00
_cell.angle_beta   90.00
_cell.angle_gamma   90.00
#
_symmetry.space_group_name_H-M   'P 1'
#
loop_
_entity.id
_entity.type
_entity.pdbx_description
1 polymer ?
#
loop_
_entity_poly.entity_id
_entity_poly.type
_entity_poly.pdbx_seq_one_letter_code
_entity_poly.pdbx_strand_id
1 'polypeptide(L)'
;MDNKKIPRFLLGRSGQSTVEYIMLLVVIMSLGLLVFKSAAFKNVLGPNSSMFAAMAKKMEFSYRYGHNGTDDTFRDSGNDYKTPEHDAYRNKDDGRSRFFAPTSKYE
;
A
#
# COMPACT_ATOMS: atom_id res chain seq x y z
N MET A 1 21.11 26.53 51.05
CA MET A 1 20.00 25.56 50.92
C MET A 1 18.94 26.21 50.04
N ASP A 2 19.05 26.02 48.72
CA ASP A 2 18.22 26.72 47.74
C ASP A 2 16.91 25.96 47.51
N ASN A 3 15.84 26.46 48.12
CA ASN A 3 14.49 26.00 47.88
C ASN A 3 14.05 26.41 46.47
N LYS A 4 13.99 25.45 45.54
CA LYS A 4 13.32 25.57 44.24
C LYS A 4 11.90 26.08 44.47
N LYS A 5 11.65 27.35 44.13
CA LYS A 5 10.31 27.93 44.12
C LYS A 5 9.49 27.25 43.03
N ILE A 6 8.66 26.28 43.42
CA ILE A 6 7.68 25.64 42.54
C ILE A 6 6.72 26.75 42.08
N PRO A 7 6.56 27.00 40.76
CA PRO A 7 5.73 28.09 40.28
C PRO A 7 4.27 27.87 40.70
N ARG A 8 3.69 28.89 41.34
CA ARG A 8 2.32 28.94 41.91
C ARG A 8 1.18 28.79 40.89
N PHE A 9 1.48 28.50 39.62
CA PHE A 9 0.50 28.37 38.55
C PHE A 9 -0.31 27.06 38.59
N LEU A 10 0.04 26.13 39.48
CA LEU A 10 -0.57 24.79 39.58
C LEU A 10 -1.57 24.64 40.75
N LEU A 11 -1.93 25.73 41.44
CA LEU A 11 -2.76 25.67 42.65
C LEU A 11 -4.23 26.04 42.35
N GLY A 12 -4.90 25.20 41.56
CA GLY A 12 -6.34 25.27 41.25
C GLY A 12 -6.81 23.99 40.56
N ARG A 13 -7.36 23.03 41.32
CA ARG A 13 -7.48 21.62 40.91
C ARG A 13 -8.61 21.28 39.91
N SER A 14 -9.56 22.18 39.66
CA SER A 14 -10.65 21.95 38.70
C SER A 14 -10.46 22.83 37.46
N GLY A 15 -10.35 22.19 36.29
CA GLY A 15 -10.16 22.84 34.98
C GLY A 15 -8.72 22.79 34.45
N GLN A 16 -7.71 22.77 35.33
CA GLN A 16 -6.30 22.64 34.92
C GLN A 16 -6.01 21.28 34.25
N SER A 17 -6.57 20.20 34.77
CA SER A 17 -6.44 18.86 34.18
C SER A 17 -7.06 18.79 32.79
N THR A 18 -8.22 19.44 32.57
CA THR A 18 -8.88 19.50 31.25
C THR A 18 -7.99 20.19 30.22
N VAL A 19 -7.36 21.32 30.58
CA VAL A 19 -6.45 22.04 29.69
C VAL A 19 -5.20 21.21 29.37
N GLU A 20 -4.67 20.49 30.36
CA GLU A 20 -3.52 19.60 30.19
C GLU A 20 -3.81 18.48 29.20
N TYR A 21 -4.98 17.83 29.31
CA TYR A 21 -5.38 16.78 28.36
C TYR A 21 -5.65 17.33 26.95
N ILE A 22 -6.21 18.54 26.83
CA ILE A 22 -6.39 19.19 25.51
C ILE A 22 -5.03 19.49 24.88
N MET A 23 -4.08 20.03 25.64
CA MET A 23 -2.73 20.29 25.13
C MET A 23 -2.01 19.01 24.74
N LEU A 24 -2.11 17.96 25.56
CA LEU A 24 -1.56 16.65 25.25
C LEU A 24 -2.17 16.09 23.95
N LEU A 25 -3.50 16.21 23.78
CA LEU A 25 -4.19 15.79 22.58
C LEU A 25 -3.67 16.54 21.34
N VAL A 26 -3.51 17.86 21.43
CA VAL A 26 -2.97 18.68 20.35
C VAL A 26 -1.55 18.24 19.99
N VAL A 27 -0.70 17.96 20.98
CA VAL A 27 0.67 17.46 20.74
C VAL A 27 0.62 16.12 20.02
N ILE A 28 -0.20 15.16 20.48
CA ILE A 28 -0.35 13.85 19.85
C ILE A 28 -0.85 13.99 18.41
N MET A 29 -1.85 14.83 18.18
CA MET A 29 -2.37 15.11 16.82
C MET A 29 -1.28 15.73 15.93
N SER A 30 -0.46 16.65 16.46
CA SER A 30 0.62 17.28 15.70
C SER A 30 1.70 16.27 15.27
N LEU A 31 2.04 15.33 16.16
CA LEU A 31 2.96 14.23 15.86
C LEU A 31 2.36 13.27 14.82
N GLY A 32 1.07 12.93 14.94
CA GLY A 32 0.37 12.11 13.95
C GLY A 32 0.38 12.75 12.56
N LEU A 33 0.07 14.06 12.48
CA LEU A 33 0.11 14.80 11.22
C LEU A 33 1.51 14.86 10.61
N LEU A 34 2.56 15.00 11.43
CA LEU A 34 3.95 14.96 10.98
C LEU A 34 4.26 13.62 10.30
N VAL A 35 3.90 12.51 10.95
CA VAL A 35 4.10 11.15 10.42
C VAL A 35 3.34 10.96 9.11
N PHE A 36 2.04 11.32 9.06
CA PHE A 36 1.23 11.18 7.85
C PHE A 36 1.69 12.07 6.70
N LYS A 37 2.29 13.24 6.98
CA LYS A 37 2.85 14.11 5.95
C LYS A 37 4.21 13.64 5.43
N SER A 38 4.92 12.79 6.17
CA SER A 38 6.24 12.30 5.79
C SER A 38 6.23 11.57 4.44
N ALA A 39 7.30 11.73 3.66
CA ALA A 39 7.45 11.07 2.37
C ALA A 39 7.48 9.54 2.52
N ALA A 40 8.13 9.04 3.58
CA ALA A 40 8.19 7.61 3.88
C ALA A 40 6.79 7.01 4.09
N PHE A 41 5.94 7.64 4.90
CA PHE A 41 4.58 7.16 5.12
C PHE A 41 3.75 7.20 3.83
N LYS A 42 3.84 8.28 3.05
CA LYS A 42 3.13 8.41 1.77
C LYS A 42 3.58 7.40 0.72
N ASN A 43 4.86 7.04 0.69
CA ASN A 43 5.36 6.04 -0.24
C ASN A 43 4.83 4.63 0.06
N VAL A 44 4.49 4.34 1.31
CA VAL A 44 3.98 3.02 1.72
C VAL A 44 2.45 2.97 1.74
N LEU A 45 1.80 3.99 2.31
CA LEU A 45 0.36 4.02 2.57
C LEU A 45 -0.41 5.14 1.86
N GLY A 46 0.30 6.00 1.12
CA GLY A 46 -0.33 7.08 0.37
C GLY A 46 -1.07 6.58 -0.88
N PRO A 47 -1.88 7.46 -1.50
CA PRO A 47 -2.65 7.13 -2.70
C PRO A 47 -1.77 6.73 -3.90
N ASN A 48 -0.52 7.23 -3.94
CA ASN A 48 0.47 6.87 -4.96
C ASN A 48 1.54 5.91 -4.43
N SER A 49 1.22 5.12 -3.39
CA SER A 49 2.18 4.19 -2.81
C SER A 49 2.58 3.11 -3.80
N SER A 50 3.88 2.86 -3.90
CA SER A 50 4.42 1.80 -4.76
C SER A 50 4.00 0.42 -4.29
N MET A 51 3.79 0.25 -2.97
CA MET A 51 3.35 -1.01 -2.39
C MET A 51 1.91 -1.37 -2.81
N PHE A 52 0.94 -0.46 -2.61
CA PHE A 52 -0.44 -0.74 -3.02
C PHE A 52 -0.59 -0.80 -4.54
N ALA A 53 0.16 0.01 -5.29
CA ALA A 53 0.19 -0.09 -6.75
C ALA A 53 0.67 -1.47 -7.22
N ALA A 54 1.77 -1.99 -6.64
CA ALA A 54 2.28 -3.32 -6.96
C ALA A 54 1.29 -4.43 -6.55
N MET A 55 0.66 -4.31 -5.37
CA MET A 55 -0.34 -5.28 -4.92
C MET A 55 -1.58 -5.28 -5.83
N ALA A 56 -2.08 -4.10 -6.21
CA ALA A 56 -3.20 -3.94 -7.12
C ALA A 56 -2.89 -4.55 -8.50
N LYS A 57 -1.70 -4.27 -9.07
CA LYS A 57 -1.25 -4.87 -10.33
C LYS A 57 -1.21 -6.40 -10.28
N LYS A 58 -0.66 -6.97 -9.20
CA LYS A 58 -0.64 -8.43 -9.00
C LYS A 58 -2.04 -9.02 -8.88
N MET A 59 -2.94 -8.34 -8.18
CA MET A 59 -4.32 -8.77 -8.01
C MET A 59 -5.08 -8.71 -9.34
N GLU A 60 -4.92 -7.63 -10.12
CA GLU A 60 -5.49 -7.48 -11.46
C GLU A 60 -5.01 -8.59 -12.40
N PHE A 61 -3.70 -8.84 -12.45
CA PHE A 61 -3.13 -9.91 -13.24
C PHE A 61 -3.70 -11.28 -12.85
N SER A 62 -3.69 -11.60 -11.54
CA SER A 62 -4.13 -12.90 -11.04
C SER A 62 -5.63 -13.12 -11.30
N TYR A 63 -6.43 -12.06 -11.19
CA TYR A 63 -7.85 -12.10 -11.51
C TYR A 63 -8.11 -12.39 -12.99
N ARG A 64 -7.33 -11.80 -13.91
CA ARG A 64 -7.50 -12.01 -15.36
C ARG A 64 -6.98 -13.35 -15.86
N TYR A 65 -5.80 -13.76 -15.40
CA TYR A 65 -5.09 -14.92 -15.97
C TYR A 65 -5.17 -16.18 -15.10
N GLY A 66 -5.76 -16.10 -13.90
CA GLY A 66 -5.92 -17.26 -13.01
C GLY A 66 -4.59 -17.81 -12.50
N HIS A 67 -3.53 -17.00 -12.49
CA HIS A 67 -2.23 -17.34 -11.95
C HIS A 67 -1.43 -16.14 -11.47
N ASN A 68 -0.42 -16.42 -10.65
CA ASN A 68 0.46 -15.38 -10.14
C ASN A 68 1.30 -14.80 -11.28
N GLY A 69 1.38 -13.48 -11.33
CA GLY A 69 2.25 -12.71 -12.22
C GLY A 69 2.43 -11.30 -11.66
N THR A 70 3.31 -10.52 -12.28
CA THR A 70 3.78 -9.24 -11.71
C THR A 70 3.33 -8.01 -12.48
N ASP A 71 3.05 -8.14 -13.78
CA ASP A 71 2.66 -6.99 -14.59
C ASP A 71 1.63 -7.42 -15.63
N ASP A 72 0.47 -6.77 -15.60
CA ASP A 72 -0.53 -6.92 -16.63
C ASP A 72 -0.35 -5.81 -17.66
N THR A 73 0.47 -6.09 -18.69
CA THR A 73 0.71 -5.14 -19.78
C THR A 73 -0.48 -5.03 -20.73
N PHE A 74 -1.56 -5.82 -20.56
CA PHE A 74 -2.74 -5.74 -21.42
C PHE A 74 -3.39 -4.35 -21.33
N ARG A 75 -3.41 -3.78 -20.13
CA ARG A 75 -3.99 -2.45 -19.89
C ARG A 75 -3.11 -1.31 -20.41
N ASP A 76 -1.79 -1.41 -20.25
CA ASP A 76 -0.84 -0.35 -20.66
C ASP A 76 -0.49 -0.41 -22.17
N SER A 77 -0.61 -1.57 -22.82
CA SER A 77 -0.23 -1.72 -24.23
C SER A 77 -1.29 -1.26 -25.23
N GLY A 78 -2.50 -0.88 -24.78
CA GLY A 78 -3.64 -0.64 -25.69
C GLY A 78 -3.92 -1.83 -26.61
N ASN A 79 -3.54 -3.04 -26.18
CA ASN A 79 -3.49 -4.21 -27.05
C ASN A 79 -4.88 -4.82 -27.18
N ASP A 80 -5.56 -4.48 -28.27
CA ASP A 80 -6.79 -5.11 -28.78
C ASP A 80 -6.56 -6.56 -29.24
N TYR A 81 -6.08 -7.44 -28.36
CA TYR A 81 -5.82 -8.87 -28.69
C TYR A 81 -4.88 -9.10 -29.89
N LYS A 82 -4.06 -8.10 -30.26
CA LYS A 82 -3.21 -8.16 -31.47
C LYS A 82 -2.01 -9.08 -31.34
N THR A 83 -1.59 -9.42 -30.13
CA THR A 83 -0.54 -10.41 -29.88
C THR A 83 -1.16 -11.79 -29.66
N PRO A 84 -0.72 -12.82 -30.41
CA PRO A 84 -1.25 -14.19 -30.30
C PRO A 84 -0.87 -14.89 -28.98
N GLU A 85 -0.02 -14.28 -28.16
CA GLU A 85 0.40 -14.82 -26.88
C GLU A 85 -0.39 -14.20 -25.72
N HIS A 86 -1.24 -15.00 -25.10
CA HIS A 86 -1.98 -14.66 -23.88
C HIS A 86 -1.37 -15.42 -22.70
N ASP A 87 -1.12 -14.73 -21.59
CA ASP A 87 -0.42 -15.33 -20.44
C ASP A 87 -1.24 -16.48 -19.79
N ALA A 88 -2.58 -16.46 -19.90
CA ALA A 88 -3.40 -17.62 -19.50
C ALA A 88 -3.19 -18.88 -20.37
N TYR A 89 -2.80 -18.74 -21.65
CA TYR A 89 -2.59 -19.90 -22.53
C TYR A 89 -1.21 -20.51 -22.30
N ARG A 90 -0.17 -19.67 -22.24
CA ARG A 90 1.23 -20.09 -22.13
C ARG A 90 1.95 -19.28 -21.07
N ASN A 91 2.51 -19.97 -20.09
CA ASN A 91 3.44 -19.33 -19.16
C ASN A 91 4.73 -18.99 -19.91
N LYS A 92 5.05 -17.70 -20.05
CA LYS A 92 6.27 -17.24 -20.73
C LYS A 92 7.55 -17.61 -19.97
N ASP A 93 7.49 -17.68 -18.64
CA ASP A 93 8.65 -18.00 -17.80
C ASP A 93 9.03 -19.48 -17.89
N ASP A 94 8.02 -20.36 -18.01
CA ASP A 94 8.19 -21.81 -18.04
C ASP A 94 8.12 -22.41 -19.46
N GLY A 95 7.74 -21.61 -20.46
CA GLY A 95 7.46 -22.07 -21.83
C GLY A 95 6.30 -23.08 -21.96
N ARG A 96 5.59 -23.37 -20.86
CA ARG A 96 4.58 -24.43 -20.77
C ARG A 96 3.18 -23.88 -21.03
N SER A 97 2.41 -24.60 -21.85
CA SER A 97 0.99 -24.35 -22.07
C SER A 97 0.16 -24.90 -20.91
N ARG A 98 -0.89 -24.19 -20.52
CA ARG A 98 -1.91 -24.71 -19.58
C ARG A 98 -2.94 -25.62 -20.27
N PHE A 99 -2.90 -25.65 -21.59
CA PHE A 99 -3.82 -26.41 -22.43
C PHE A 99 -3.15 -27.68 -22.90
N PHE A 100 -3.87 -28.79 -22.76
CA PHE A 100 -3.51 -30.06 -23.36
C PHE A 100 -3.76 -29.95 -24.87
N ALA A 101 -2.68 -29.93 -25.65
CA ALA A 101 -2.74 -30.10 -27.09
C ALA A 101 -2.15 -31.48 -27.43
N PRO A 102 -2.70 -32.18 -28.44
CA PRO A 102 -2.13 -33.44 -28.88
C PRO A 102 -0.70 -33.19 -29.39
N THR A 103 0.25 -33.94 -28.85
CA THR A 103 1.68 -33.85 -29.23
C THR A 103 1.98 -34.51 -30.57
N SER A 104 1.02 -35.24 -31.13
CA SER A 104 1.08 -35.92 -32.42
C SER A 104 -0.24 -35.74 -33.18
N LYS A 105 -0.21 -35.87 -34.51
CA LYS A 105 -1.45 -35.95 -35.30
C LYS A 105 -2.29 -37.14 -34.83
N TYR A 106 -3.61 -36.98 -34.82
CA TYR A 106 -4.50 -38.13 -34.81
C TYR A 106 -4.30 -38.87 -36.14
N GLU A 107 -3.82 -40.11 -36.04
CA GLU A 107 -3.95 -41.09 -37.12
C GLU A 107 -5.37 -41.67 -37.16
#